data_AF-A0A952UHM2-F1
#
_entry.id   AF-A0A952UHM2-F1
#
_cell.length_a   1.000
_cell.length_b   1.000
_cell.length_c   1.000
_cell.angle_alpha   90.00
_cell.angle_beta   90.00
_cell.angle_gamma   90.00
#
_symmetry.space_group_name_H-M   'P 1'
#
loop_
_entity.id
_entity.type
_entity.pdbx_description
1 polymer ?
#
loop_
_entity_poly.entity_id
_entity_poly.type
_entity_poly.pdbx_seq_one_letter_code
_entity_poly.pdbx_strand_id
1 'polypeptide(L)'
;MPLSPLAKDAFDAIESLLAATGAESAKCERRASSMEVTYPGGLDVRVFDEGDELMVSCERWHTHCDEPEEAAWCVRWLLTPFSRIVHELKGGILAAVWVERYGAEGWEAFEPVYFLNPEYPPDWELEPGQRWFRREHCQAVVPFAVDLGAALPGAELQDGVPTGWHAEPTTVETPGSQGLLLFDAD
;
A
#
# COMPACT_ATOMS: atom_id res chain seq x y z
N MET A 1 -8.64 23.33 -10.92
CA MET A 1 -8.75 24.18 -9.72
C MET A 1 -7.33 24.50 -9.27
N PRO A 2 -7.07 25.63 -8.57
CA PRO A 2 -5.76 25.82 -7.94
C PRO A 2 -5.54 24.71 -6.89
N LEU A 3 -4.29 24.27 -6.74
CA LEU A 3 -3.88 23.31 -5.72
C LEU A 3 -4.22 23.85 -4.32
N SER A 4 -4.81 23.02 -3.46
CA SER A 4 -5.08 23.39 -2.06
C SER A 4 -3.78 23.65 -1.28
N PRO A 5 -3.81 24.47 -0.21
CA PRO A 5 -2.66 24.63 0.68
C PRO A 5 -2.22 23.29 1.29
N LEU A 6 -3.18 22.43 1.65
CA LEU A 6 -2.93 21.10 2.20
C LEU A 6 -2.12 20.24 1.22
N ALA A 7 -2.55 20.14 -0.04
CA ALA A 7 -1.85 19.35 -1.05
C ALA A 7 -0.47 19.92 -1.38
N LYS A 8 -0.32 21.24 -1.35
CA LYS A 8 1.00 21.86 -1.50
C LYS A 8 1.95 21.42 -0.37
N ASP A 9 1.51 21.53 0.87
CA ASP A 9 2.32 21.18 2.04
C ASP A 9 2.65 19.68 2.06
N ALA A 10 1.71 18.82 1.65
CA ALA A 10 1.93 17.38 1.52
C ALA A 10 2.97 17.04 0.45
N PHE A 11 2.88 17.68 -0.72
CA PHE A 11 3.85 17.47 -1.80
C PHE A 11 5.27 17.89 -1.37
N ASP A 12 5.40 19.00 -0.65
CA ASP A 12 6.67 19.46 -0.10
C ASP A 12 7.19 18.49 1.00
N ALA A 13 6.30 17.96 1.85
CA ALA A 13 6.62 16.99 2.89
C ALA A 13 7.10 15.64 2.31
N ILE A 14 6.43 15.13 1.28
CA ILE A 14 6.80 13.89 0.57
C ILE A 14 8.23 14.00 0.02
N GLU A 15 8.51 15.05 -0.76
CA GLU A 15 9.85 15.23 -1.35
C GLU A 15 10.93 15.36 -0.27
N SER A 16 10.65 16.10 0.80
CA SER A 16 11.56 16.29 1.93
C SER A 16 11.84 14.98 2.66
N LEU A 17 10.81 14.18 2.94
CA LEU A 17 10.95 12.90 3.64
C LEU A 17 11.69 11.87 2.79
N LEU A 18 11.39 11.79 1.48
CA LEU A 18 12.08 10.87 0.56
C LEU A 18 13.58 11.18 0.49
N ALA A 19 13.95 12.47 0.40
CA ALA A 19 15.34 12.90 0.45
C ALA A 19 16.00 12.56 1.79
N ALA A 20 15.31 12.83 2.91
CA ALA A 20 15.85 12.58 4.26
C ALA A 20 16.04 11.10 4.58
N THR A 21 15.28 10.20 3.95
CA THR A 21 15.25 8.77 4.28
C THR A 21 15.91 7.88 3.23
N GLY A 22 16.72 8.46 2.34
CA GLY A 22 17.59 7.73 1.41
C GLY A 22 16.89 7.20 0.15
N ALA A 23 15.70 7.72 -0.19
CA ALA A 23 14.96 7.36 -1.40
C ALA A 23 15.31 8.28 -2.59
N GLU A 24 16.57 8.70 -2.74
CA GLU A 24 17.00 9.72 -3.73
C GLU A 24 16.74 9.33 -5.19
N SER A 25 16.57 8.03 -5.48
CA SER A 25 16.21 7.54 -6.82
C SER A 25 14.71 7.61 -7.11
N ALA A 26 13.88 7.93 -6.12
CA ALA A 26 12.46 8.19 -6.33
C ALA A 26 12.29 9.49 -7.12
N LYS A 27 11.41 9.47 -8.11
CA LYS A 27 11.05 10.65 -8.90
C LYS A 27 9.67 11.12 -8.49
N CYS A 28 9.55 12.39 -8.14
CA CYS A 28 8.28 13.05 -7.86
C CYS A 28 7.88 13.91 -9.06
N GLU A 29 6.77 13.61 -9.70
CA GLU A 29 6.18 14.40 -10.78
C GLU A 29 4.92 15.09 -10.27
N ARG A 30 5.02 16.41 -10.04
CA ARG A 30 3.86 17.24 -9.67
C ARG A 30 3.03 17.59 -10.90
N ARG A 31 1.71 17.50 -10.76
CA ARG A 31 0.69 17.91 -11.71
C ARG A 31 -0.25 18.94 -11.07
N ALA A 32 -1.26 19.39 -11.80
CA ALA A 32 -2.15 20.46 -11.35
C ALA A 32 -2.91 20.13 -10.05
N SER A 33 -3.22 18.86 -9.81
CA SER A 33 -4.03 18.39 -8.67
C SER A 33 -3.54 17.04 -8.13
N SER A 34 -2.30 16.66 -8.46
CA SER A 34 -1.76 15.37 -8.04
C SER A 34 -0.23 15.36 -8.06
N MET A 35 0.36 14.40 -7.35
CA MET A 35 1.76 14.03 -7.45
C MET A 35 1.85 12.54 -7.79
N GLU A 36 2.75 12.17 -8.70
CA GLU A 36 3.11 10.78 -8.96
C GLU A 36 4.53 10.55 -8.47
N VAL A 37 4.71 9.54 -7.62
CA VAL A 37 5.99 9.13 -7.05
C VAL A 37 6.34 7.76 -7.60
N THR A 38 7.46 7.69 -8.30
CA THR A 38 7.91 6.46 -8.97
C THR A 38 9.31 6.08 -8.51
N TYR A 39 9.58 4.77 -8.40
CA TYR A 39 10.91 4.24 -8.11
C TYR A 39 11.25 3.12 -9.11
N PRO A 40 12.49 3.00 -9.60
CA PRO A 40 12.85 1.94 -10.53
C PRO A 40 12.53 0.54 -10.01
N GLY A 41 11.64 -0.17 -10.71
CA GLY A 41 11.18 -1.52 -10.31
C GLY A 41 10.18 -1.54 -9.15
N GLY A 42 9.75 -0.39 -8.66
CA GLY A 42 8.68 -0.26 -7.67
C GLY A 42 7.31 -0.01 -8.31
N LEU A 43 6.27 0.00 -7.49
CA LEU A 43 4.93 0.41 -7.86
C LEU A 43 4.81 1.94 -7.83
N ASP A 44 3.99 2.49 -8.71
CA ASP A 44 3.70 3.92 -8.73
C ASP A 44 2.76 4.28 -7.57
N VAL A 45 3.15 5.27 -6.79
CA VAL A 45 2.31 5.85 -5.74
C VAL A 45 1.81 7.21 -6.22
N ARG A 46 0.50 7.45 -6.12
CA ARG A 46 -0.11 8.71 -6.52
C ARG A 46 -0.75 9.39 -5.32
N VAL A 47 -0.65 10.70 -5.27
CA VAL A 47 -1.30 11.54 -4.26
C VAL A 47 -2.19 12.53 -4.98
N PHE A 48 -3.45 12.63 -4.60
CA PHE A 48 -4.44 13.52 -5.21
C PHE A 48 -4.91 14.58 -4.22
N ASP A 49 -5.10 15.79 -4.74
CA ASP A 49 -5.73 16.90 -4.01
C ASP A 49 -7.25 16.78 -4.11
N GLU A 50 -7.92 16.49 -3.00
CA GLU A 50 -9.38 16.39 -2.93
C GLU A 50 -10.03 17.61 -2.24
N GLY A 51 -9.23 18.63 -1.93
CA GLY A 51 -9.67 19.91 -1.38
C GLY A 51 -9.35 20.03 0.10
N ASP A 52 -10.14 19.37 0.95
CA ASP A 52 -9.94 19.30 2.41
C ASP A 52 -9.18 18.05 2.88
N GLU A 53 -8.98 17.08 1.99
CA GLU A 53 -8.23 15.85 2.25
C GLU A 53 -7.26 15.51 1.11
N LEU A 54 -6.39 14.54 1.37
CA LEU A 54 -5.43 13.98 0.42
C LEU A 54 -5.73 12.51 0.20
N MET A 55 -5.87 12.08 -1.05
CA MET A 55 -5.96 10.66 -1.35
C MET A 55 -4.59 10.11 -1.79
N VAL A 56 -4.03 9.17 -1.04
CA VAL A 56 -2.84 8.39 -1.44
C VAL A 56 -3.32 7.08 -2.07
N SER A 57 -2.80 6.72 -3.25
CA SER A 57 -3.22 5.53 -4.00
C SER A 57 -2.05 4.75 -4.60
N CYS A 58 -2.16 3.42 -4.59
CA CYS A 58 -1.21 2.49 -5.20
C CYS A 58 -1.95 1.19 -5.59
N GLU A 59 -1.72 0.62 -6.77
CA GLU A 59 -2.30 -0.68 -7.19
C GLU A 59 -3.78 -0.87 -6.80
N ARG A 60 -4.68 0.04 -7.21
CA ARG A 60 -6.14 0.04 -6.88
C ARG A 60 -6.50 0.29 -5.40
N TRP A 61 -5.55 0.18 -4.48
CA TRP A 61 -5.69 0.62 -3.11
C TRP A 61 -5.66 2.15 -3.03
N HIS A 62 -6.35 2.71 -2.05
CA HIS A 62 -6.22 4.09 -1.66
C HIS A 62 -6.56 4.28 -0.18
N THR A 63 -6.05 5.35 0.40
CA THR A 63 -6.46 5.87 1.70
C THR A 63 -6.54 7.39 1.64
N HIS A 64 -7.22 7.97 2.63
CA HIS A 64 -7.37 9.40 2.81
C HIS A 64 -6.52 9.84 4.00
N CYS A 65 -5.79 10.94 3.83
CA CYS A 65 -4.95 11.53 4.86
C CYS A 65 -5.39 12.98 5.09
N ASP A 66 -5.51 13.35 6.36
CA ASP A 66 -5.90 14.69 6.77
C ASP A 66 -4.67 15.61 6.93
N GLU A 67 -3.48 15.02 7.11
CA GLU A 67 -2.24 15.74 7.40
C GLU A 67 -1.15 15.52 6.33
N PRO A 68 -0.37 16.57 5.98
CA PRO A 68 0.78 16.44 5.08
C PRO A 68 1.79 15.37 5.50
N GLU A 69 2.06 15.26 6.80
CA GLU A 69 3.04 14.32 7.34
C GLU A 69 2.55 12.87 7.23
N GLU A 70 1.27 12.64 7.47
CA GLU A 70 0.65 11.33 7.29
C GLU A 70 0.76 10.85 5.84
N ALA A 71 0.41 11.71 4.87
CA ALA A 71 0.55 11.41 3.46
C ALA A 71 2.02 11.11 3.08
N ALA A 72 2.97 11.87 3.62
CA ALA A 72 4.39 11.66 3.38
C ALA A 72 4.87 10.29 3.89
N TRP A 73 4.53 9.93 5.12
CA TRP A 73 4.89 8.61 5.68
C TRP A 73 4.16 7.47 4.96
N CYS A 74 2.90 7.65 4.58
CA CYS A 74 2.15 6.67 3.80
C CYS A 74 2.88 6.38 2.47
N VAL A 75 3.20 7.41 1.70
CA VAL A 75 4.00 7.29 0.47
C VAL A 75 5.33 6.62 0.76
N ARG A 76 6.01 7.03 1.85
CA ARG A 76 7.34 6.49 2.16
C ARG A 76 7.31 5.00 2.43
N TRP A 77 6.38 4.53 3.27
CA TRP A 77 6.21 3.12 3.61
C TRP A 77 5.78 2.30 2.40
N LEU A 78 4.88 2.84 1.59
CA LEU A 78 4.46 2.24 0.34
C LEU A 78 5.58 2.09 -0.68
N LEU A 79 6.75 2.72 -0.50
CA LEU A 79 7.93 2.52 -1.33
C LEU A 79 8.93 1.53 -0.71
N THR A 80 8.67 0.97 0.47
CA THR A 80 9.59 0.04 1.14
C THR A 80 9.20 -1.42 0.90
N PRO A 81 10.13 -2.37 1.06
CA PRO A 81 9.77 -3.78 1.09
C PRO A 81 8.94 -4.18 2.33
N PHE A 82 8.72 -3.29 3.30
CA PHE A 82 7.92 -3.51 4.52
C PHE A 82 6.43 -3.22 4.34
N SER A 83 6.02 -2.87 3.13
CA SER A 83 4.63 -2.77 2.74
C SER A 83 4.41 -3.45 1.40
N ARG A 84 3.23 -4.05 1.23
CA ARG A 84 2.81 -4.64 -0.05
C ARG A 84 1.32 -4.44 -0.24
N ILE A 85 0.88 -4.35 -1.50
CA ILE A 85 -0.54 -4.30 -1.83
C ILE A 85 -1.01 -5.70 -2.16
N VAL A 86 -2.13 -6.12 -1.57
CA VAL A 86 -2.72 -7.43 -1.83
C VAL A 86 -4.04 -7.25 -2.55
N HIS A 87 -4.15 -7.86 -3.73
CA HIS A 87 -5.41 -8.00 -4.44
C HIS A 87 -5.98 -9.36 -4.12
N GLU A 88 -7.19 -9.42 -3.57
CA GLU A 88 -7.94 -10.66 -3.44
C GLU A 88 -8.91 -10.82 -4.61
N LEU A 89 -8.83 -11.97 -5.27
CA LEU A 89 -9.60 -12.25 -6.47
C LEU A 89 -10.49 -13.49 -6.31
N LYS A 90 -11.75 -13.35 -6.72
CA LYS A 90 -12.76 -14.40 -6.83
C LYS A 90 -12.87 -14.84 -8.30
N GLY A 91 -12.27 -15.97 -8.66
CA GLY A 91 -12.37 -16.48 -10.04
C GLY A 91 -11.91 -15.50 -11.14
N GLY A 92 -11.01 -14.56 -10.81
CA GLY A 92 -10.54 -13.51 -11.73
C GLY A 92 -11.13 -12.12 -11.48
N ILE A 93 -12.19 -12.02 -10.68
CA ILE A 93 -12.83 -10.75 -10.31
C ILE A 93 -12.14 -10.20 -9.07
N LEU A 94 -11.73 -8.93 -9.10
CA LEU A 94 -11.17 -8.25 -7.92
C LEU A 94 -12.27 -8.08 -6.87
N ALA A 95 -12.09 -8.69 -5.70
CA ALA A 95 -13.07 -8.70 -4.62
C ALA A 95 -12.76 -7.63 -3.57
N ALA A 96 -11.50 -7.57 -3.16
CA ALA A 96 -10.99 -6.60 -2.20
C ALA A 96 -9.52 -6.31 -2.48
N VAL A 97 -9.06 -5.17 -1.99
CA VAL A 97 -7.64 -4.77 -1.98
C VAL A 97 -7.30 -4.22 -0.61
N TRP A 98 -6.12 -4.54 -0.07
CA TRP A 98 -5.61 -3.95 1.17
C TRP A 98 -4.11 -3.74 1.09
N VAL A 99 -3.58 -3.01 2.07
CA VAL A 99 -2.14 -2.94 2.31
C VAL A 99 -1.78 -3.94 3.41
N GLU A 100 -0.69 -4.68 3.24
CA GLU A 100 -0.07 -5.41 4.34
C GLU A 100 1.19 -4.69 4.81
N ARG A 101 1.35 -4.59 6.12
CA ARG A 101 2.52 -4.00 6.78
C ARG A 101 3.26 -5.09 7.53
N TYR A 102 4.59 -5.06 7.45
CA TYR A 102 5.42 -6.04 8.15
C TYR A 102 5.79 -5.55 9.55
N GLY A 103 5.60 -6.39 10.56
CA GLY A 103 5.91 -6.10 11.96
C GLY A 103 6.49 -7.29 12.72
N ALA A 104 6.40 -7.25 14.06
CA ALA A 104 6.93 -8.29 14.93
C ALA A 104 6.27 -9.66 14.72
N GLU A 105 4.99 -9.68 14.36
CA GLU A 105 4.21 -10.90 14.14
C GLU A 105 4.14 -11.32 12.65
N GLY A 106 4.90 -10.64 11.79
CA GLY A 106 4.91 -10.86 10.35
C GLY A 106 4.04 -9.87 9.59
N TRP A 107 3.37 -10.34 8.53
CA TRP A 107 2.50 -9.52 7.68
C TRP A 107 1.12 -9.35 8.30
N GLU A 108 0.71 -8.10 8.50
CA GLU A 108 -0.61 -7.73 9.00
C GLU A 108 -1.36 -6.92 7.95
N ALA A 109 -2.63 -7.26 7.72
CA ALA A 109 -3.49 -6.57 6.76
C ALA A 109 -4.15 -5.32 7.37
N PHE A 110 -4.22 -4.24 6.60
CA PHE A 110 -4.74 -2.94 7.02
C PHE A 110 -5.50 -2.25 5.88
N GLU A 111 -6.46 -1.37 6.23
CA GLU A 111 -7.21 -0.51 5.30
C GLU A 111 -7.80 -1.25 4.08
N PRO A 112 -8.76 -2.18 4.23
CA PRO A 112 -9.36 -2.86 3.11
C PRO A 112 -10.27 -1.94 2.29
N VAL A 113 -10.16 -2.01 0.97
CA VAL A 113 -11.06 -1.43 -0.03
C VAL A 113 -11.84 -2.57 -0.70
N TYR A 114 -13.17 -2.54 -0.57
CA TYR A 114 -14.06 -3.58 -1.08
C TYR A 114 -14.62 -3.25 -2.46
N PHE A 115 -14.61 -4.22 -3.36
CA PHE A 115 -15.22 -4.15 -4.69
C PHE A 115 -16.45 -5.06 -4.83
N LEU A 116 -16.58 -6.04 -3.94
CA LEU A 116 -17.80 -6.80 -3.71
C LEU A 116 -18.43 -6.33 -2.40
N ASN A 117 -19.76 -6.42 -2.28
CA ASN A 117 -20.43 -5.97 -1.07
C ASN A 117 -20.09 -6.91 0.11
N PRO A 118 -19.37 -6.46 1.15
CA PRO A 118 -19.02 -7.31 2.29
C PRO A 118 -20.26 -7.72 3.11
N GLU A 119 -21.34 -6.94 3.06
CA GLU A 119 -22.58 -7.22 3.80
C GLU A 119 -23.53 -8.19 3.07
N TYR A 120 -23.16 -8.66 1.87
CA TYR A 120 -23.98 -9.56 1.07
C TYR A 120 -23.23 -10.89 0.80
N PRO A 121 -23.40 -11.90 1.68
CA PRO A 121 -22.66 -13.17 1.62
C PRO A 121 -22.66 -13.87 0.24
N PRO A 122 -23.74 -13.86 -0.56
CA PRO A 122 -23.73 -14.47 -1.88
C PRO A 122 -22.66 -13.90 -2.83
N ASP A 123 -22.25 -12.64 -2.69
CA ASP A 123 -21.17 -12.07 -3.49
C ASP A 123 -19.82 -12.74 -3.22
N TRP A 124 -19.66 -13.42 -2.09
CA TRP A 124 -18.43 -14.06 -1.64
C TRP A 124 -18.45 -15.60 -1.80
N GLU A 125 -19.58 -16.19 -2.18
CA GLU A 125 -19.68 -17.62 -2.43
C GLU A 125 -19.08 -18.00 -3.79
N LEU A 126 -18.13 -18.95 -3.81
CA LEU A 126 -17.52 -19.42 -5.06
C LEU A 126 -18.54 -20.17 -5.93
N GLU A 127 -18.62 -19.80 -7.21
CA GLU A 127 -19.34 -20.60 -8.20
C GLU A 127 -18.54 -21.87 -8.57
N PRO A 128 -19.18 -22.92 -9.14
CA PRO A 128 -18.47 -24.12 -9.57
C PRO A 128 -17.27 -23.81 -10.49
N GLY A 129 -16.07 -24.23 -10.07
CA GLY A 129 -14.82 -24.01 -10.80
C GLY A 129 -14.10 -22.70 -10.47
N GLN A 130 -14.69 -21.82 -9.66
CA GLN A 130 -13.99 -20.65 -9.13
C GLN A 130 -13.10 -21.02 -7.94
N ARG A 131 -12.06 -20.22 -7.74
CA ARG A 131 -11.18 -20.28 -6.57
C ARG A 131 -10.80 -18.88 -6.13
N TRP A 132 -10.46 -18.76 -4.86
CA TRP A 132 -9.80 -17.58 -4.32
C TRP A 132 -8.31 -17.60 -4.63
N PHE A 133 -7.76 -16.44 -4.93
CA PHE A 133 -6.32 -16.24 -5.02
C PHE A 133 -5.98 -14.80 -4.66
N ARG A 134 -4.80 -14.64 -4.06
CA ARG A 134 -4.25 -13.34 -3.71
C ARG A 134 -3.10 -13.03 -4.66
N ARG A 135 -3.03 -11.80 -5.12
CA ARG A 135 -1.88 -11.28 -5.86
C ARG A 135 -1.20 -10.24 -5.00
N GLU A 136 0.02 -10.53 -4.61
CA GLU A 136 0.85 -9.69 -3.75
C GLU A 136 1.75 -8.83 -4.65
N HIS A 137 1.56 -7.53 -4.58
CA HIS A 137 2.36 -6.54 -5.27
C HIS A 137 3.36 -5.97 -4.28
N CYS A 138 4.60 -6.43 -4.41
CA CYS A 138 5.70 -6.00 -3.57
C CYS A 138 6.44 -4.83 -4.22
N GLN A 139 7.05 -4.00 -3.38
CA GLN A 139 7.96 -2.96 -3.84
C GLN A 139 9.37 -3.48 -4.05
N ALA A 140 10.11 -2.78 -4.92
CA ALA A 140 11.55 -2.89 -4.95
C ALA A 140 12.15 -2.54 -3.58
N VAL A 141 13.35 -3.06 -3.31
CA VAL A 141 14.10 -2.68 -2.10
C VAL A 141 14.59 -1.24 -2.25
N VAL A 142 13.80 -0.31 -1.71
CA VAL A 142 14.22 1.09 -1.56
C VAL A 142 15.01 1.20 -0.26
N PRO A 143 16.27 1.70 -0.29
CA PRO A 143 17.04 1.94 0.91
C PRO A 143 16.24 2.80 1.89
N PHE A 144 16.20 2.40 3.15
CA PHE A 144 15.52 3.16 4.20
C PHE A 144 16.55 3.54 5.25
N ALA A 145 17.00 4.79 5.22
CA ALA A 145 18.10 5.30 6.05
C ALA A 145 17.69 5.53 7.52
N VAL A 146 16.80 4.70 8.04
CA VAL A 146 16.38 4.65 9.44
C VAL A 146 16.83 3.33 10.04
N ASP A 147 17.05 3.32 11.35
CA ASP A 147 17.27 2.07 12.06
C ASP A 147 15.96 1.26 12.05
N LEU A 148 15.90 0.26 11.16
CA LEU A 148 14.75 -0.62 11.02
C LEU A 148 14.45 -1.40 12.30
N GLY A 149 15.46 -1.69 13.14
CA GLY A 149 15.23 -2.34 14.43
C GLY A 149 14.49 -1.44 15.41
N ALA A 150 14.66 -0.12 15.29
CA ALA A 150 13.88 0.86 16.05
C ALA A 150 12.50 1.12 15.44
N ALA A 151 12.39 1.13 14.10
CA ALA A 151 11.12 1.36 13.39
C ALA A 151 10.18 0.14 13.43
N LEU A 152 10.73 -1.07 13.46
CA LEU A 152 10.01 -2.35 13.45
C LEU A 152 10.53 -3.25 14.60
N PRO A 153 10.33 -2.85 15.86
CA PRO A 153 10.88 -3.57 17.00
C PRO A 153 10.35 -5.01 17.04
N GLY A 154 11.27 -5.97 17.05
CA GLY A 154 10.94 -7.40 17.12
C GLY A 154 10.61 -8.08 15.78
N ALA A 155 10.63 -7.35 14.66
CA ALA A 155 10.43 -7.95 13.34
C ALA A 155 11.59 -8.88 12.95
N GLU A 156 11.25 -10.09 12.52
CA GLU A 156 12.24 -11.03 11.96
C GLU A 156 12.55 -10.65 10.51
N LEU A 157 13.83 -10.39 10.21
CA LEU A 157 14.29 -10.00 8.87
C LEU A 157 15.25 -11.04 8.30
N GLN A 158 15.13 -11.32 7.00
CA GLN A 158 16.08 -12.13 6.22
C GLN A 158 16.89 -11.19 5.33
N ASP A 159 18.21 -11.13 5.54
CA ASP A 159 19.12 -10.25 4.77
C ASP A 159 18.66 -8.77 4.71
N GLY A 160 17.98 -8.28 5.76
CA GLY A 160 17.50 -6.90 5.88
C GLY A 160 16.15 -6.64 5.22
N VAL A 161 15.45 -7.66 4.71
CA VAL A 161 14.08 -7.55 4.17
C VAL A 161 13.10 -8.43 4.96
N PRO A 162 11.78 -8.19 4.85
CA PRO A 162 10.77 -9.05 5.45
C PRO A 162 10.85 -10.50 5.01
N THR A 163 10.50 -11.42 5.91
CA THR A 163 10.32 -12.83 5.55
C THR A 163 9.17 -12.96 4.54
N GLY A 164 9.39 -13.77 3.50
CA GLY A 164 8.42 -13.96 2.43
C GLY A 164 8.30 -12.76 1.47
N TRP A 165 9.22 -11.79 1.53
CA TRP A 165 9.30 -10.76 0.49
C TRP A 165 9.66 -11.36 -0.88
N HIS A 166 9.07 -10.79 -1.93
CA HIS A 166 9.29 -11.17 -3.31
C HIS A 166 9.71 -9.95 -4.14
N ALA A 167 10.74 -10.10 -4.97
CA ALA A 167 11.21 -9.02 -5.84
C ALA A 167 10.24 -8.68 -6.98
N GLU A 168 9.38 -9.63 -7.34
CA GLU A 168 8.41 -9.52 -8.43
C GLU A 168 7.01 -9.83 -7.90
N PRO A 169 5.96 -9.28 -8.53
CA PRO A 169 4.58 -9.59 -8.17
C PRO A 169 4.34 -11.10 -8.16
N THR A 170 3.77 -11.59 -7.07
CA THR A 170 3.58 -13.03 -6.85
C THR A 170 2.10 -13.34 -6.67
N THR A 171 1.67 -14.50 -7.19
CA THR A 171 0.30 -14.98 -7.00
C THR A 171 0.31 -16.13 -6.00
N VAL A 172 -0.47 -15.99 -4.94
CA VAL A 172 -0.65 -17.00 -3.90
C VAL A 172 -2.07 -17.55 -4.02
N GLU A 173 -2.19 -18.83 -4.29
CA GLU A 173 -3.48 -19.52 -4.24
C GLU A 173 -3.74 -19.96 -2.80
N THR A 174 -4.77 -19.39 -2.18
CA THR A 174 -5.14 -19.72 -0.79
C THR A 174 -6.55 -20.27 -0.78
N PRO A 175 -6.81 -21.39 -0.07
CA PRO A 175 -8.17 -21.81 0.21
C PRO A 175 -8.84 -20.80 1.16
N GLY A 176 -9.94 -20.19 0.73
CA GLY A 176 -10.71 -19.19 1.52
C GLY A 176 -10.41 -17.73 1.15
N SER A 177 -11.25 -16.81 1.65
CA SER A 177 -11.07 -15.36 1.54
C SER A 177 -10.59 -14.80 2.88
N GLN A 178 -9.63 -13.88 2.82
CA GLN A 178 -9.21 -13.06 3.96
C GLN A 178 -9.89 -11.69 3.94
N GLY A 179 -10.22 -11.15 2.77
CA GLY A 179 -10.81 -9.82 2.65
C GLY A 179 -12.07 -9.66 3.51
N LEU A 180 -12.93 -10.69 3.55
CA LEU A 180 -14.14 -10.66 4.38
C LEU A 180 -13.84 -10.66 5.89
N LEU A 181 -12.72 -11.25 6.33
CA LEU A 181 -12.31 -11.25 7.74
C LEU A 181 -11.83 -9.86 8.21
N LEU A 182 -11.43 -9.00 7.27
CA LEU A 182 -11.00 -7.63 7.56
C LEU A 182 -12.17 -6.65 7.74
N PHE A 183 -13.40 -7.08 7.43
CA PHE A 183 -14.56 -6.20 7.44
C PHE A 183 -15.03 -5.87 8.87
N ASP A 184 -14.89 -6.82 9.79
CA ASP A 184 -15.30 -6.73 11.20
C ASP A 184 -14.10 -6.72 12.15
N ALA A 185 -12.94 -6.23 11.71
CA ALA A 185 -11.77 -6.09 12.60
C ALA A 185 -12.04 -4.93 13.59
N ASP A 186 -12.50 -5.30 14.79
CA ASP A 186 -12.81 -4.41 15.93
C ASP A 186 -11.75 -3.33 16.21
#